data_AF-A0A7V9NKE9-F1
#
_entry.id   AF-A0A7V9NKE9-F1
#
_cell.length_a   1.000
_cell.length_b   1.000
_cell.length_c   1.000
_cell.angle_alpha   90.00
_cell.angle_beta   90.00
_cell.angle_gamma   90.00
#
_symmetry.space_group_name_H-M   'P 1'
#
loop_
_entity.id
_entity.type
_entity.pdbx_description
1 polymer ?
#
loop_
_entity_poly.entity_id
_entity_poly.type
_entity_poly.pdbx_seq_one_letter_code
_entity_poly.pdbx_strand_id
1 'polypeptide(L)' 'MPAFGFMVDDQIASVLTYIRRSWGHNADPVSPEFVSGLRQKYSARERAWTAAELLEGEK' A
#
# COMPACT_ATOMS: atom_id res chain seq x y z
N MET A 1 1.26 12.31 -8.12
CA MET A 1 1.61 12.48 -6.70
C MET A 1 3.04 11.99 -6.49
N PRO A 2 3.86 12.63 -5.65
CA PRO A 2 5.20 12.16 -5.32
C PRO A 2 5.16 10.88 -4.48
N ALA A 3 6.24 10.10 -4.49
CA ALA A 3 6.36 8.91 -3.66
C ALA A 3 6.54 9.28 -2.17
N PHE A 4 5.85 8.57 -1.27
CA PHE A 4 5.96 8.75 0.19
C PHE A 4 7.18 8.03 0.79
N GLY A 5 8.35 8.09 0.12
CA GLY A 5 9.56 7.36 0.50
C GLY A 5 10.13 7.71 1.88
N PHE A 6 9.70 8.82 2.48
CA PHE A 6 10.12 9.28 3.81
C PHE A 6 9.32 8.65 4.97
N MET A 7 8.22 7.94 4.70
CA MET A 7 7.37 7.34 5.74
C MET A 7 7.86 5.94 6.16
N VAL A 8 7.82 5.65 7.45
CA VAL A 8 8.11 4.31 8.01
C VAL A 8 6.90 3.36 7.87
N ASP A 9 7.11 2.04 7.99
CA ASP A 9 6.08 0.99 7.76
C ASP A 9 4.82 1.24 8.61
N ASP A 10 5.01 1.58 9.88
CA ASP A 10 3.91 1.85 10.81
C ASP A 10 3.06 3.05 10.40
N GLN A 11 3.67 4.11 9.89
CA GLN A 11 2.96 5.32 9.47
C GLN A 11 2.09 5.03 8.24
N ILE A 12 2.64 4.30 7.27
CA ILE A 12 1.90 3.90 6.06
C ILE A 12 0.72 2.98 6.46
N ALA A 13 0.98 1.97 7.29
CA ALA A 13 -0.05 1.05 7.77
C ALA A 13 -1.18 1.78 8.52
N SER A 14 -0.83 2.76 9.37
CA SER A 14 -1.79 3.56 10.12
C SER A 14 -2.68 4.42 9.22
N VAL A 15 -2.09 5.12 8.23
CA VAL A 15 -2.84 5.96 7.28
C VAL A 15 -3.77 5.09 6.42
N LEU A 16 -3.28 3.96 5.91
CA LEU A 16 -4.10 3.04 5.13
C LEU A 16 -5.27 2.47 5.95
N THR A 17 -5.01 2.11 7.20
CA THR A 17 -6.06 1.64 8.12
C THR A 17 -7.09 2.72 8.40
N TYR A 18 -6.67 3.97 8.60
CA TYR A 18 -7.59 5.10 8.76
C TYR A 18 -8.51 5.25 7.55
N ILE A 19 -7.96 5.25 6.33
CA ILE A 19 -8.75 5.36 5.08
C ILE A 19 -9.72 4.18 4.94
N ARG A 20 -9.28 2.96 5.26
CA ARG A 20 -10.09 1.72 5.20
C ARG A 20 -11.22 1.64 6.22
N ARG A 21 -11.20 2.49 7.25
CA ARG A 21 -12.24 2.57 8.29
C ARG A 21 -13.01 3.90 8.29
N SER A 22 -12.59 4.83 7.45
CA SER A 22 -13.25 6.12 7.28
C SER A 22 -14.41 6.02 6.31
N TRP A 23 -15.33 6.98 6.36
CA TRP A 23 -16.44 7.11 5.39
C TRP A 23 -17.34 5.86 5.24
N GLY A 24 -17.55 5.12 6.33
CA GLY A 24 -18.40 3.92 6.32
C GLY A 24 -17.73 2.67 5.74
N HIS A 25 -16.44 2.73 5.44
CA HIS A 25 -15.67 1.54 5.07
C HIS A 25 -15.49 0.60 6.27
N ASN A 26 -15.51 -0.72 6.02
CA ASN A 26 -15.37 -1.76 7.03
C ASN A 26 -14.28 -2.78 6.67
N ALA A 27 -13.23 -2.34 5.99
CA ALA A 27 -12.13 -3.21 5.57
C ALA A 27 -11.16 -3.50 6.74
N ASP A 28 -10.53 -4.66 6.68
CA ASP A 28 -9.55 -5.09 7.67
C ASP A 28 -8.35 -4.13 7.75
N PRO A 29 -7.77 -3.96 8.96
CA PRO A 29 -6.60 -3.11 9.15
C PRO A 29 -5.40 -3.62 8.34
N VAL A 30 -4.53 -2.69 7.95
CA VAL A 30 -3.26 -3.02 7.29
C VAL A 30 -2.19 -3.16 8.36
N SER A 31 -1.45 -4.27 8.35
CA SER A 31 -0.33 -4.47 9.28
C SER A 31 0.97 -3.87 8.74
N PRO A 32 1.90 -3.43 9.60
CA PRO A 32 3.22 -2.96 9.18
C PRO A 32 4.02 -4.00 8.42
N GLU A 33 3.93 -5.28 8.81
CA GLU A 33 4.63 -6.39 8.16
C GLU A 33 4.17 -6.58 6.72
N PHE A 34 2.88 -6.40 6.46
CA PHE A 34 2.32 -6.42 5.12
C PHE A 34 2.92 -5.32 4.24
N VAL A 35 3.04 -4.10 4.77
CA VAL A 35 3.68 -2.98 4.05
C VAL A 35 5.15 -3.28 3.78
N SER A 36 5.88 -3.77 4.79
CA SER A 36 7.31 -4.08 4.68
C SER A 36 7.57 -5.15 3.63
N GLY A 37 6.77 -6.23 3.62
CA GLY A 37 6.87 -7.30 2.63
C GLY A 37 6.66 -6.81 1.19
N LEU A 38 5.68 -5.93 0.96
CA LEU A 38 5.46 -5.33 -0.35
C LEU A 38 6.59 -4.39 -0.77
N ARG A 39 7.12 -3.59 0.16
CA ARG A 39 8.27 -2.70 -0.11
C ARG A 39 9.51 -3.47 -0.51
N GLN A 40 9.80 -4.58 0.16
CA GLN A 40 10.92 -5.44 -0.20
C GLN A 40 10.70 -6.09 -1.57
N LYS A 41 9.51 -6.67 -1.79
CA LYS A 41 9.13 -7.36 -3.03
C LYS A 41 9.23 -6.47 -4.27
N TYR A 42 8.88 -5.19 -4.14
CA TYR A 42 8.83 -4.25 -5.27
C TYR A 42 9.87 -3.12 -5.17
N SER A 43 10.93 -3.29 -4.39
CA SER A 43 11.98 -2.28 -4.16
C SER A 43 12.67 -1.81 -5.45
N ALA A 44 12.81 -2.68 -6.45
CA ALA A 44 13.41 -2.36 -7.75
C ALA A 44 12.46 -1.60 -8.71
N ARG A 45 11.20 -1.37 -8.32
CA ARG A 45 10.20 -0.76 -9.19
C ARG A 45 10.22 0.76 -9.06
N GLU A 46 10.68 1.44 -10.09
CA GLU A 46 10.81 2.91 -10.11
C GLU A 46 9.58 3.62 -10.69
N ARG A 47 8.68 2.88 -11.37
CA ARG A 47 7.48 3.43 -12.02
C ARG A 47 6.22 3.01 -11.30
N ALA A 48 5.22 3.90 -11.32
CA ALA A 48 3.88 3.58 -10.83
C ALA A 48 3.29 2.36 -11.57
N TRP A 49 2.32 1.71 -10.92
CA TRP A 49 1.56 0.62 -11.53
C TRP A 49 0.63 1.17 -12.61
N THR A 50 0.60 0.49 -13.76
CA THR A 50 -0.41 0.73 -14.80
C THR A 50 -1.67 -0.06 -14.48
N ALA A 51 -2.81 0.38 -15.01
CA ALA A 51 -4.08 -0.32 -14.82
C ALA A 51 -4.03 -1.77 -15.34
N ALA A 52 -3.34 -2.00 -16.46
CA ALA A 52 -3.18 -3.34 -17.03
C ALA A 52 -2.43 -4.29 -16.09
N GLU A 53 -1.33 -3.84 -15.48
CA GLU A 53 -0.54 -4.66 -14.56
C GLU A 53 -1.29 -5.00 -13.27
N LEU A 54 -2.16 -4.11 -12.80
CA LEU A 54 -2.96 -4.35 -11.59
C LEU A 54 -4.07 -5.38 -11.83
N LEU A 55 -4.71 -5.32 -13.00
CA LEU A 55 -5.76 -6.28 -13.38
C LEU A 55 -5.21 -7.68 -13.65
N GLU A 56 -3.96 -7.79 -14.13
CA GLU A 56 -3.31 -9.08 -14.35
C GLU A 56 -2.93 -9.79 -13.05
N GLY A 57 -2.60 -9.02 -11.99
CA GLY A 57 -2.30 -9.55 -10.66
C GLY A 57 -3.51 -9.95 -9.81
N GLU A 58 -4.73 -9.74 -10.31
CA GLU A 58 -6.00 -10.06 -9.62
C GLU A 58 -6.51 -11.48 -9.93
N LYS A 59 -5.77 -12.29 -10.70
CA LYS A 59 -6.05 -13.69 -10.98
C LYS A 59 -5.43 -14.66 -9.98
#